data_AF-A0A819NK96-F1
#
_entry.id   AF-A0A819NK96-F1
#
_cell.length_a   1.000
_cell.length_b   1.000
_cell.length_c   1.000
_cell.angle_alpha   90.00
_cell.angle_beta   90.00
_cell.angle_gamma   90.00
#
_symmetry.space_group_name_H-M   'P 1'
#
loop_
_entity.id
_entity.type
_entity.pdbx_description
1 polymer ?
#
loop_
_entity_poly.entity_id
_entity_poly.type
_entity_poly.pdbx_seq_one_letter_code
_entity_poly.pdbx_strand_id
1 'polypeptide(L)'
;MSTTNLEQNELITCDLCKRRYNINVYKRHINENQCIKRNQRRLPFESIKQRSIRIGDKIFSIQQQEKQQINNDVQLSNSREKRKQQISNNNNNNNNNN
;
A
#
# COMPACT_ATOMS: atom_id res chain seq x y z
N MET A 1 -35.52 -10.47 47.19
CA MET A 1 -34.29 -10.57 46.37
C MET A 1 -34.23 -9.35 45.48
N SER A 2 -33.46 -8.34 45.88
CA SER A 2 -33.34 -7.07 45.16
C SER A 2 -31.92 -6.94 44.64
N THR A 3 -31.64 -7.50 43.47
CA THR A 3 -30.38 -7.26 42.76
C THR A 3 -30.45 -5.87 42.13
N THR A 4 -29.96 -4.88 42.86
CA THR A 4 -29.93 -3.49 42.42
C THR A 4 -29.02 -3.34 41.21
N ASN A 5 -29.56 -2.69 40.19
CA ASN A 5 -28.96 -2.28 38.91
C ASN A 5 -27.75 -1.32 39.06
N LEU A 6 -26.80 -1.57 39.96
CA LEU A 6 -25.66 -0.67 40.17
C LEU A 6 -24.47 -0.93 39.22
N GLU A 7 -24.32 -2.13 38.65
CA GLU A 7 -23.15 -2.45 37.80
C GLU A 7 -23.30 -1.98 36.34
N GLN A 8 -24.46 -1.48 35.93
CA GLN A 8 -24.67 -0.98 34.56
C GLN A 8 -24.14 0.44 34.33
N ASN A 9 -23.65 1.13 35.36
CA ASN A 9 -23.13 2.49 35.24
C ASN A 9 -21.60 2.55 35.05
N GLU A 10 -20.90 1.42 35.09
CA GLU A 10 -19.48 1.39 34.74
C GLU A 10 -19.29 1.57 33.23
N LEU A 11 -18.80 2.75 32.88
CA LEU A 11 -18.51 3.12 31.51
C LEU A 11 -17.06 2.77 31.17
N ILE A 12 -16.90 1.83 30.25
CA ILE A 12 -15.61 1.41 29.68
C ILE A 12 -15.25 2.36 28.53
N THR A 13 -14.01 2.87 28.54
CA THR A 13 -13.48 3.70 27.46
C THR A 13 -12.86 2.82 26.37
N CYS A 14 -13.24 3.04 25.11
CA CYS A 14 -12.61 2.36 23.98
C CYS A 14 -11.26 2.99 23.64
N ASP A 15 -10.19 2.21 23.60
CA ASP A 15 -8.86 2.72 23.29
C ASP A 15 -8.69 3.23 21.86
N LEU A 16 -9.49 2.73 20.92
CA LEU A 16 -9.41 3.07 19.50
C LEU A 16 -10.14 4.36 19.16
N CYS A 17 -11.30 4.63 19.76
CA CYS A 17 -12.08 5.85 19.47
C CYS A 17 -12.29 6.79 20.67
N LYS A 18 -11.74 6.43 21.83
CA LYS A 18 -11.80 7.18 23.11
C LYS A 18 -13.20 7.50 23.61
N ARG A 19 -14.24 6.84 23.08
CA ARG A 19 -15.63 6.96 23.56
C ARG A 19 -15.90 6.02 24.72
N ARG A 20 -16.81 6.42 25.61
CA ARG A 20 -17.23 5.66 26.79
C ARG A 20 -18.53 4.91 26.52
N TYR A 21 -18.60 3.65 26.94
CA TYR A 21 -19.73 2.75 26.68
C TYR A 21 -20.04 1.92 27.92
N ASN A 22 -21.32 1.64 28.19
CA ASN A 22 -21.69 0.56 29.10
C ASN A 22 -21.14 -0.78 28.57
N ILE A 23 -20.80 -1.70 29.46
CA ILE A 23 -20.23 -3.03 29.14
C ILE A 23 -20.96 -3.80 28.01
N ASN A 24 -22.29 -3.79 27.97
CA ASN A 24 -23.07 -4.49 26.96
C ASN A 24 -22.93 -3.83 25.57
N VAL A 25 -22.88 -2.49 25.54
CA VAL A 25 -22.66 -1.71 24.33
C VAL A 25 -21.21 -1.80 23.88
N TYR A 26 -20.26 -1.83 24.82
CA TYR A 26 -18.84 -2.00 24.56
C TYR A 26 -18.55 -3.35 23.87
N LYS A 27 -19.17 -4.44 24.35
CA LYS A 27 -19.06 -5.77 23.72
C LYS A 27 -19.50 -5.74 22.25
N ARG A 28 -20.66 -5.15 21.94
CA ARG A 28 -21.11 -4.98 20.55
C ARG A 28 -20.19 -4.06 19.74
N HIS A 29 -19.71 -2.98 20.36
CA HIS A 29 -18.83 -2.01 19.73
C HIS A 29 -17.53 -2.65 19.21
N ILE A 30 -16.92 -3.52 20.03
CA ILE A 30 -15.72 -4.29 19.67
C ILE A 30 -16.08 -5.43 18.70
N ASN A 31 -17.06 -6.28 19.03
CA ASN A 31 -17.39 -7.48 18.26
C ASN A 31 -17.87 -7.17 16.83
N GLU A 32 -18.71 -6.16 16.65
CA GLU A 32 -19.24 -5.79 15.32
C GLU A 32 -18.31 -4.83 14.54
N ASN A 33 -17.11 -4.57 15.06
CA ASN A 33 -16.13 -3.63 14.52
C ASN A 33 -16.73 -2.23 14.23
N GLN A 34 -17.70 -1.80 15.02
CA GLN A 34 -18.35 -0.49 14.84
C GLN A 34 -17.36 0.66 15.04
N CYS A 35 -16.32 0.44 15.86
CA CYS A 35 -15.23 1.39 16.04
C CYS A 35 -14.54 1.72 14.71
N ILE A 36 -14.15 0.67 13.99
CA ILE A 36 -13.39 0.78 12.74
C ILE A 36 -14.28 1.34 11.65
N LYS A 37 -15.51 0.85 11.49
CA LYS A 37 -16.46 1.33 10.48
C LYS A 37 -16.71 2.84 10.58
N ARG A 38 -16.82 3.38 11.80
CA ARG A 38 -16.99 4.84 12.01
C ARG A 38 -15.70 5.63 11.77
N ASN A 39 -14.53 5.05 12.05
CA ASN A 39 -13.24 5.71 11.80
C ASN A 39 -12.79 5.62 10.34
N GLN A 40 -13.14 4.57 9.59
CA GLN A 40 -12.89 4.46 8.15
C GLN A 40 -13.70 5.48 7.34
N ARG A 41 -14.89 5.85 7.82
CA ARG A 41 -15.66 6.98 7.29
C ARG A 41 -15.01 8.35 7.55
N ARG A 42 -13.90 8.39 8.30
CA ARG A 42 -13.08 9.58 8.56
C ARG A 42 -11.76 9.55 7.80
N LEU A 43 -11.70 8.90 6.63
CA LEU A 43 -10.80 9.48 5.61
C LEU A 43 -11.22 10.95 5.50
N PRO A 44 -10.30 11.91 5.68
CA PRO A 44 -10.67 13.32 5.50
C PRO A 44 -11.39 13.41 4.16
N PHE A 45 -12.53 14.10 4.14
CA PHE A 45 -13.21 14.41 2.89
C PHE A 45 -12.25 15.26 2.08
N GLU A 46 -11.39 14.61 1.31
CA GLU A 46 -10.61 15.27 0.30
C GLU A 46 -11.59 15.78 -0.72
N SER A 47 -11.55 17.09 -0.93
CA SER A 47 -12.28 17.69 -2.03
C SER A 47 -11.93 16.95 -3.32
N ILE A 48 -12.89 16.88 -4.25
CA ILE A 48 -12.69 16.28 -5.57
C ILE A 48 -11.44 16.87 -6.24
N LYS A 49 -11.18 18.18 -6.04
CA LYS A 49 -9.99 18.89 -6.51
C LYS A 49 -8.68 18.36 -5.90
N GLN A 50 -8.61 18.13 -4.59
CA GLN A 50 -7.41 17.57 -3.96
C GLN A 50 -7.15 16.13 -4.42
N ARG A 51 -8.21 15.34 -4.57
CA ARG A 51 -8.12 13.98 -5.09
C ARG A 51 -7.61 13.95 -6.53
N SER A 52 -8.12 14.80 -7.41
CA SER A 52 -7.70 14.83 -8.81
C SER A 52 -6.23 15.22 -8.95
N ILE A 53 -5.75 16.21 -8.18
CA ILE A 53 -4.33 16.60 -8.14
C ILE A 53 -3.46 15.41 -7.74
N ARG A 54 -3.77 14.76 -6.61
CA ARG A 54 -2.97 13.62 -6.13
C ARG A 54 -2.97 12.46 -7.12
N ILE A 55 -4.11 12.18 -7.76
CA ILE A 55 -4.17 11.13 -8.79
C ILE A 55 -3.30 11.52 -9.98
N GLY A 56 -3.33 12.78 -10.41
CA GLY A 56 -2.43 13.31 -11.44
C GLY A 56 -0.95 13.11 -11.09
N ASP A 57 -0.53 13.48 -9.88
CA ASP A 57 0.85 13.33 -9.41
C ASP A 57 1.29 11.85 -9.38
N LYS A 58 0.39 10.95 -8.96
CA LYS A 58 0.64 9.51 -8.97
C LYS A 58 0.82 8.98 -10.38
N ILE A 59 -0.05 9.38 -11.32
CA ILE A 59 0.05 8.96 -12.72
C ILE A 59 1.36 9.45 -13.33
N PHE A 60 1.72 10.71 -13.09
CA PHE A 60 2.99 11.27 -13.57
C PHE A 60 4.20 10.49 -13.01
N SER A 61 4.18 10.18 -11.72
CA SER A 61 5.26 9.42 -11.07
C SER A 61 5.42 8.01 -11.67
N ILE A 62 4.31 7.32 -11.93
CA ILE A 62 4.31 5.99 -12.57
C ILE A 62 4.89 6.08 -13.97
N GLN A 63 4.45 7.05 -14.79
CA GLN A 63 4.97 7.23 -16.15
C GLN A 63 6.48 7.48 -16.18
N GLN A 64 7.00 8.23 -15.21
CA GLN A 64 8.44 8.49 -15.11
C GLN A 64 9.22 7.24 -14.68
N GLN A 65 8.66 6.43 -13.78
CA GLN A 65 9.25 5.15 -13.38
C GLN A 65 9.27 4.15 -14.54
N GLU A 66 8.19 4.04 -15.30
CA GLU A 66 8.10 3.16 -16.48
C GLU A 66 9.14 3.54 -17.54
N LYS A 67 9.30 4.83 -17.84
CA LYS A 67 10.33 5.30 -18.77
C LYS A 67 11.74 4.94 -18.30
N GLN A 68 12.01 5.07 -17.00
CA GLN A 68 13.31 4.69 -16.44
C GLN A 68 13.54 3.17 -16.53
N GLN A 69 12.52 2.36 -16.25
CA GLN A 69 12.61 0.90 -16.39
C GLN A 69 12.89 0.50 -17.84
N ILE A 70 12.15 1.05 -18.81
CA ILE A 70 12.37 0.79 -20.23
C ILE A 70 13.80 1.14 -20.65
N ASN A 71 14.31 2.30 -20.23
CA ASN A 71 15.68 2.69 -20.53
C ASN A 71 16.71 1.69 -19.95
N ASN A 72 16.52 1.26 -18.71
CA ASN A 72 17.39 0.27 -18.08
C ASN A 72 17.35 -1.08 -18.81
N ASP A 73 16.17 -1.53 -19.22
CA ASP A 73 15.98 -2.79 -19.94
C ASP A 73 16.65 -2.76 -21.32
N VAL A 74 16.56 -1.63 -22.03
CA VAL A 74 17.26 -1.42 -23.31
C VAL A 74 18.78 -1.47 -23.11
N GLN A 75 19.32 -0.80 -22.09
CA GLN A 75 20.76 -0.84 -21.81
C GLN A 75 21.26 -2.24 -21.47
N LEU A 76 20.47 -3.00 -20.70
CA LEU A 76 20.77 -4.38 -20.36
C LEU A 76 20.74 -5.29 -21.59
N SER A 77 19.76 -5.10 -22.47
CA SER A 77 19.62 -5.84 -23.73
C SER A 77 20.81 -5.59 -24.66
N ASN A 78 21.18 -4.33 -24.87
CA ASN A 78 22.36 -3.94 -25.65
C ASN A 78 23.65 -4.55 -25.08
N SER A 79 23.80 -4.56 -23.74
CA SER A 79 24.97 -5.14 -23.07
C SER A 79 25.05 -6.66 -23.23
N ARG A 80 23.91 -7.35 -23.27
CA ARG A 80 23.83 -8.79 -23.53
C ARG A 80 24.19 -9.09 -24.99
N GLU A 81 23.72 -8.29 -25.94
CA GLU A 81 24.05 -8.45 -27.36
C GLU A 81 25.53 -8.23 -27.64
N LYS A 82 26.13 -7.17 -27.08
CA LYS A 82 27.58 -6.92 -27.21
C LYS A 82 28.41 -8.11 -26.71
N ARG A 83 28.04 -8.71 -25.57
CA ARG A 83 28.71 -9.91 -25.07
C ARG A 83 28.57 -11.11 -26.02
N LYS A 84 27.39 -11.33 -26.60
CA LYS A 84 27.18 -12.41 -27.58
C LYS A 84 28.06 -12.23 -28.83
N GLN A 85 28.15 -10.99 -29.34
CA GLN A 85 29.00 -10.68 -30.50
C GLN A 85 30.49 -10.90 -30.19
N GLN A 86 30.96 -10.49 -29.00
CA GLN A 86 32.35 -10.74 -28.58
C GLN A 86 32.66 -12.25 -28.49
N ILE A 87 31.77 -13.06 -27.92
CA ILE A 87 31.94 -14.52 -27.85
C ILE A 87 32.00 -15.12 -29.25
N SER A 88 31.10 -14.70 -30.15
CA SER A 88 31.08 -15.15 -31.55
C SER A 88 32.39 -14.81 -32.27
N ASN A 89 32.90 -13.58 -32.09
CA ASN A 89 34.14 -13.15 -32.71
C ASN A 89 35.36 -13.92 -32.17
N ASN A 90 35.41 -14.18 -30.86
CA ASN A 90 36.51 -14.95 -30.26
C ASN A 90 36.53 -16.40 -30.76
N ASN A 91 35.37 -17.04 -30.92
CA ASN A 91 35.29 -18.41 -31.45
C ASN A 91 35.76 -18.48 -32.91
N ASN A 92 35.41 -17.50 -33.74
CA ASN A 92 35.86 -17.43 -35.13
C ASN A 92 37.39 -17.25 -35.23
N ASN A 93 37.98 -16.41 -34.37
CA ASN A 93 39.43 -16.23 -34.34
C ASN A 93 40.18 -17.50 -33.93
N ASN A 94 39.65 -18.28 -32.97
CA ASN A 94 40.28 -19.54 -32.57
C ASN A 94 40.23 -20.61 -33.67
N ASN A 95 39.15 -20.68 -34.44
CA ASN A 95 39.05 -21.63 -35.55
C ASN A 95 39.98 -21.31 -36.73
N ASN A 96 40.36 -20.04 -36.91
CA ASN A 96 41.27 -19.64 -37.98
C ASN A 96 42.76 -19.86 -37.64
N ASN A 97 43.09 -20.15 -36.37
CA ASN A 97 44.46 -20.30 -35.88
C ASN A 97 44.88 -21.76 -35.65
N ASN A 98 44.08 -22.73 -36.11
CA ASN A 98 44.28 -24.17 -35.94
C ASN A 98 44.25 -24.88 -37.30
#